data_AF-A0A820ETV4-F1
#
_entry.id   AF-A0A820ETV4-F1
#
_cell.length_a   1.000
_cell.length_b   1.000
_cell.length_c   1.000
_cell.angle_alpha   90.00
_cell.angle_beta   90.00
_cell.angle_gamma   90.00
#
_symmetry.space_group_name_H-M   'P 1'
#
loop_
_entity.id
_entity.type
_entity.pdbx_description
1 polymer ?
#
loop_
_entity_poly.entity_id
_entity_poly.type
_entity_poly.pdbx_seq_one_letter_code
_entity_poly.pdbx_strand_id
1 'polypeptide(L)'
;MKNEIIGQWRLEAAKRAYLLANLSDPETIDGKVSCRSCDYYLGELSWIRKRNNNYFVQQQQFIERIEIERYPTEQIIKEIQLNGKIRCGNKQCREELGGLQLFRDRPDVKEMCALKCKQLKFSYRNKDGEPQVFIFKKWTDVKFKVLDLEPINIDYTLNNQQ
;
A
#
# COMPACT_ATOMS: atom_id res chain seq x y z
N MET A 1 15.72 32.63 -5.81
CA MET A 1 14.63 31.98 -5.04
C MET A 1 13.57 31.25 -5.88
N LYS A 2 12.75 31.86 -6.78
CA LYS A 2 11.76 31.08 -7.57
C LYS A 2 12.37 30.14 -8.64
N ASN A 3 13.49 30.52 -9.26
CA ASN A 3 14.12 29.73 -10.33
C ASN A 3 14.90 28.51 -9.81
N GLU A 4 15.51 28.60 -8.63
CA GLU A 4 16.25 27.49 -8.00
C GLU A 4 15.31 26.36 -7.57
N ILE A 5 14.14 26.71 -7.06
CA ILE A 5 13.10 25.75 -6.68
C ILE A 5 12.66 24.97 -7.92
N ILE A 6 12.31 25.65 -9.03
CA ILE A 6 11.86 24.98 -10.28
C ILE A 6 12.97 24.05 -10.84
N GLY A 7 14.23 24.45 -10.75
CA GLY A 7 15.38 23.62 -11.15
C GLY A 7 15.49 22.32 -10.32
N GLN A 8 15.33 22.42 -9.00
CA GLN A 8 15.36 21.25 -8.10
C GLN A 8 14.20 20.27 -8.36
N TRP A 9 12.98 20.76 -8.57
CA TRP A 9 11.83 19.88 -8.89
C TRP A 9 12.03 19.10 -10.20
N ARG A 10 12.59 19.74 -11.23
CA ARG A 10 12.87 19.09 -12.52
C ARG A 10 13.95 18.02 -12.39
N LEU A 11 14.99 18.30 -11.60
CA LEU A 11 16.08 17.36 -11.36
C LEU A 11 15.57 16.11 -10.60
N GLU A 12 14.77 16.28 -9.56
CA GLU A 12 14.18 15.16 -8.80
C GLU A 12 13.22 14.32 -9.65
N ALA A 13 12.42 14.96 -10.51
CA ALA A 13 11.56 14.25 -11.45
C ALA A 13 12.37 13.46 -12.49
N ALA A 14 13.46 14.03 -13.03
CA ALA A 14 14.33 13.37 -13.98
C ALA A 14 15.08 12.19 -13.36
N LYS A 15 15.63 12.34 -12.15
CA LYS A 15 16.25 11.24 -11.39
C LYS A 15 15.26 10.11 -11.15
N ARG A 16 14.03 10.43 -10.72
CA ARG A 16 12.99 9.42 -10.52
C ARG A 16 12.62 8.71 -11.81
N ALA A 17 12.46 9.43 -12.92
CA ALA A 17 12.18 8.82 -14.21
C ALA A 17 13.32 7.89 -14.66
N TYR A 18 14.57 8.30 -14.47
CA TYR A 18 15.75 7.48 -14.75
C TYR A 18 15.80 6.20 -13.90
N LEU A 19 15.57 6.32 -12.59
CA LEU A 19 15.56 5.15 -11.69
C LEU A 19 14.41 4.19 -12.04
N LEU A 20 13.22 4.72 -12.36
CA LEU A 20 12.07 3.91 -12.79
C LEU A 20 12.33 3.18 -14.12
N ALA A 21 13.04 3.80 -15.06
CA ALA A 21 13.42 3.18 -16.33
C ALA A 21 14.46 2.05 -16.17
N ASN A 22 15.16 2.02 -15.04
CA ASN A 22 16.20 1.04 -14.72
C ASN A 22 15.78 -0.01 -13.68
N LEU A 23 14.50 -0.06 -13.33
CA LEU A 23 13.97 -1.21 -12.60
C LEU A 23 13.97 -2.45 -13.51
N SER A 24 14.02 -3.62 -12.88
CA SER A 24 13.78 -4.91 -13.55
C SER A 24 12.40 -4.93 -14.22
N ASP A 25 12.15 -5.88 -15.12
CA ASP A 25 10.86 -5.98 -15.84
C ASP A 25 9.67 -5.97 -14.86
N PRO A 26 8.69 -5.04 -14.96
CA PRO A 26 7.52 -4.95 -14.08
C PRO A 26 6.76 -6.27 -13.85
N GLU A 27 6.83 -7.22 -14.78
CA GLU A 27 6.23 -8.55 -14.61
C GLU A 27 6.98 -9.45 -13.62
N THR A 28 8.25 -9.12 -13.36
CA THR A 28 9.18 -9.85 -12.47
C THR A 28 9.72 -8.97 -11.33
N ILE A 29 9.25 -7.73 -11.20
CA ILE A 29 9.64 -6.86 -10.10
C ILE A 29 9.08 -7.42 -8.79
N ASP A 30 9.97 -8.05 -8.02
CA ASP A 30 9.80 -8.25 -6.59
C ASP A 30 10.15 -6.95 -5.86
N GLY A 31 9.24 -6.49 -5.01
CA GLY A 31 9.39 -5.25 -4.26
C GLY A 31 8.77 -5.35 -2.89
N LYS A 32 9.33 -4.59 -1.95
CA LYS A 32 8.84 -4.52 -0.56
C LYS A 32 8.02 -3.27 -0.35
N VAL A 33 7.03 -3.38 0.52
CA VAL A 33 6.16 -2.30 0.96
C VAL A 33 6.41 -2.05 2.44
N SER A 34 6.69 -0.80 2.79
CA SER A 34 6.91 -0.36 4.16
C SER A 34 6.06 0.86 4.50
N CYS A 35 5.84 1.10 5.78
CA CYS A 35 5.26 2.34 6.29
C CYS A 35 6.17 3.52 5.92
N ARG A 36 5.62 4.56 5.29
CA ARG A 36 6.39 5.74 4.91
C ARG A 36 6.97 6.50 6.12
N SER A 37 6.25 6.53 7.23
CA SER A 37 6.58 7.36 8.39
C SER A 37 7.69 6.76 9.27
N CYS A 38 7.86 5.43 9.27
CA CYS A 38 8.80 4.75 10.17
C CYS A 38 9.57 3.57 9.55
N ASP A 39 9.44 3.35 8.25
CA ASP A 39 10.09 2.27 7.49
C ASP A 39 9.77 0.83 7.94
N TYR A 40 8.79 0.68 8.84
CA TYR A 40 8.29 -0.62 9.28
C TYR A 40 7.81 -1.45 8.08
N TYR A 41 8.35 -2.65 7.93
CA TYR A 41 8.01 -3.56 6.83
C TYR A 41 6.56 -4.06 6.98
N LEU A 42 5.78 -3.92 5.92
CA LEU A 42 4.37 -4.30 5.88
C LEU A 42 4.13 -5.55 5.04
N GLY A 43 4.93 -5.76 3.99
CA GLY A 43 4.79 -6.94 3.13
C GLY A 43 5.45 -6.80 1.78
N GLU A 44 5.12 -7.72 0.88
CA GLU A 44 5.59 -7.71 -0.50
C GLU A 44 4.58 -7.03 -1.43
N LEU A 45 5.09 -6.40 -2.49
CA LEU A 45 4.31 -5.72 -3.51
C LEU A 45 3.44 -6.70 -4.30
N SER A 46 3.90 -7.95 -4.45
CA SER A 46 3.15 -9.07 -5.05
C SER A 46 1.91 -9.48 -4.24
N TRP A 47 1.76 -9.01 -2.99
CA TRP A 47 0.58 -9.27 -2.17
C TRP A 47 -0.56 -8.30 -2.45
N ILE A 48 -0.30 -7.22 -3.18
CA ILE A 48 -1.29 -6.20 -3.49
C ILE A 48 -2.18 -6.68 -4.64
N ARG A 49 -3.48 -6.42 -4.50
CA ARG A 49 -4.53 -6.70 -5.47
C ARG A 49 -5.29 -5.44 -5.80
N LYS A 50 -5.80 -5.34 -7.02
CA LYS A 50 -6.62 -4.21 -7.46
C LYS A 50 -8.07 -4.63 -7.61
N ARG A 51 -8.97 -3.75 -7.19
CA ARG A 51 -10.39 -3.81 -7.57
C ARG A 51 -10.90 -2.40 -7.78
N ASN A 52 -11.49 -2.15 -8.95
CA ASN A 52 -11.86 -0.81 -9.38
C ASN A 52 -10.64 0.14 -9.28
N ASN A 53 -10.74 1.20 -8.48
CA ASN A 53 -9.65 2.16 -8.24
C ASN A 53 -8.97 1.99 -6.87
N ASN A 54 -9.25 0.90 -6.16
CA ASN A 54 -8.71 0.63 -4.83
C ASN A 54 -7.73 -0.55 -4.86
N TYR A 55 -6.80 -0.53 -3.89
CA TYR A 55 -5.72 -1.49 -3.78
C TYR A 55 -5.78 -2.14 -2.40
N PHE A 56 -5.76 -3.46 -2.39
CA PHE A 56 -6.04 -4.29 -1.22
C PHE A 56 -4.89 -5.26 -0.97
N VAL A 57 -4.79 -5.77 0.25
CA VAL A 57 -3.86 -6.87 0.57
C VAL A 57 -4.64 -8.05 1.15
N GLN A 58 -4.34 -9.23 0.59
CA GLN A 58 -5.00 -10.51 0.88
C GLN A 58 -4.10 -11.52 1.61
N GLN A 59 -3.03 -11.06 2.27
CA GLN A 59 -2.09 -11.97 2.93
C GLN A 59 -2.20 -11.89 4.45
N GLN A 60 -2.28 -13.04 5.10
CA GLN A 60 -2.35 -13.12 6.57
C GLN A 60 -1.14 -12.45 7.23
N GLN A 61 0.04 -12.61 6.62
CA GLN A 61 1.28 -12.00 7.09
C GLN A 61 1.24 -10.46 7.06
N PHE A 62 0.37 -9.85 6.24
CA PHE A 62 0.14 -8.42 6.27
C PHE A 62 -0.74 -8.02 7.46
N ILE A 63 -1.76 -8.82 7.78
CA ILE A 63 -2.68 -8.58 8.90
C ILE A 63 -1.92 -8.58 10.23
N GLU A 64 -0.98 -9.51 10.40
CA GLU A 64 -0.10 -9.58 11.58
C GLU A 64 0.83 -8.35 11.76
N ARG A 65 0.93 -7.49 10.73
CA ARG A 65 1.82 -6.33 10.69
C ARG A 65 1.09 -4.99 10.82
N ILE A 66 -0.21 -5.03 11.00
CA ILE A 66 -1.05 -3.84 11.12
C ILE A 66 -1.90 -3.88 12.39
N GLU A 67 -2.27 -2.70 12.86
CA GLU A 67 -3.33 -2.54 13.86
C GLU A 67 -4.63 -2.18 13.13
N ILE A 68 -5.74 -2.80 13.53
CA ILE A 68 -7.07 -2.46 13.04
C ILE A 68 -7.80 -1.69 14.14
N GLU A 69 -8.17 -0.45 13.84
CA GLU A 69 -9.00 0.39 14.72
C GLU A 69 -10.43 0.40 14.15
N ARG A 70 -11.33 -0.37 14.76
CA ARG A 70 -12.75 -0.45 14.35
C ARG A 70 -13.48 0.84 14.64
N TYR A 71 -14.38 1.24 13.75
CA TYR A 71 -15.33 2.30 14.05
C TYR A 71 -16.49 1.77 14.90
N PRO A 72 -17.09 2.61 15.77
CA PRO A 72 -18.31 2.24 16.49
C PRO A 72 -19.50 2.04 15.54
N THR A 73 -19.49 2.73 14.41
CA THR A 73 -20.48 2.62 13.33
C THR A 73 -19.77 2.68 11.98
N GLU A 74 -20.34 1.98 10.98
CA GLU A 74 -19.82 2.03 9.62
C GLU A 74 -19.81 3.45 9.07
N GLN A 75 -18.75 3.80 8.34
CA GLN A 75 -18.61 5.10 7.69
C GLN A 75 -18.71 4.96 6.17
N ILE A 76 -19.35 5.92 5.51
CA ILE A 76 -19.43 5.97 4.05
C ILE A 76 -18.61 7.15 3.56
N ILE A 77 -17.55 6.89 2.80
CA ILE A 77 -16.68 7.91 2.21
C ILE A 77 -16.64 7.69 0.70
N LYS A 78 -17.20 8.63 -0.08
CA LYS A 78 -17.22 8.54 -1.56
C LYS A 78 -17.72 7.18 -2.05
N GLU A 79 -18.86 6.75 -1.53
CA GLU A 79 -19.52 5.46 -1.84
C GLU A 79 -18.78 4.21 -1.34
N ILE A 80 -17.62 4.36 -0.69
CA ILE A 80 -16.91 3.28 -0.03
C ILE A 80 -17.37 3.16 1.42
N GLN A 81 -17.83 1.97 1.80
CA GLN A 81 -18.19 1.64 3.18
C GLN A 81 -16.95 1.14 3.93
N LEU A 82 -16.67 1.75 5.07
CA LEU A 82 -15.54 1.45 5.93
C LEU A 82 -16.01 1.03 7.32
N ASN A 83 -15.41 -0.02 7.86
CA ASN A 83 -15.65 -0.52 9.21
C ASN A 83 -14.50 -0.21 10.19
N GLY A 84 -13.47 0.49 9.73
CA GLY A 84 -12.34 0.88 10.56
C GLY A 84 -11.18 1.49 9.78
N LYS A 85 -10.11 1.81 10.51
CA LYS A 85 -8.83 2.26 9.99
C LYS A 85 -7.78 1.17 10.12
N ILE A 86 -6.83 1.21 9.20
CA ILE A 86 -5.62 0.39 9.28
C ILE A 86 -4.48 1.29 9.70
N ARG A 87 -3.79 0.90 10.77
CA ARG A 87 -2.61 1.59 11.28
C ARG A 87 -1.38 0.73 11.17
N CYS A 88 -0.22 1.38 11.10
CA CYS A 88 1.06 0.70 11.18
C CYS A 88 1.18 -0.07 12.51
N GLY A 89 1.57 -1.35 12.44
CA GLY A 89 1.77 -2.20 13.62
C GLY A 89 2.98 -1.81 14.48
N ASN A 90 3.80 -0.84 14.04
CA ASN A 90 4.80 -0.24 14.90
C ASN A 90 4.11 0.70 15.92
N LYS A 91 4.07 0.25 17.18
CA LYS A 91 3.42 0.94 18.32
C LYS A 91 3.88 2.39 18.53
N GLN A 92 5.09 2.74 18.11
CA GLN A 92 5.60 4.12 18.22
C GLN A 92 5.13 5.04 17.09
N CYS A 93 4.72 4.48 15.95
CA CYS A 93 4.33 5.25 14.77
C CYS A 93 2.82 5.39 14.65
N ARG A 94 2.09 4.27 14.66
CA ARG A 94 0.61 4.20 14.52
C ARG A 94 0.02 5.05 13.37
N GLU A 95 0.82 5.31 12.32
CA GLU A 95 0.40 6.04 11.12
C GLU A 95 -0.78 5.34 10.47
N GLU A 96 -1.76 6.10 10.00
CA GLU A 96 -2.89 5.56 9.23
C GLU A 96 -2.42 5.17 7.82
N LEU A 97 -2.43 3.86 7.54
CA LEU A 97 -2.03 3.28 6.26
C LEU A 97 -3.20 3.20 5.27
N GLY A 98 -4.43 3.18 5.77
CA GLY A 98 -5.59 2.81 4.98
C GLY A 98 -6.89 2.66 5.77
N GLY A 99 -7.85 1.95 5.18
CA GLY A 99 -9.16 1.68 5.77
C GLY A 99 -9.57 0.22 5.61
N LEU A 100 -10.32 -0.28 6.59
CA LEU A 100 -10.94 -1.60 6.54
C LEU A 100 -12.26 -1.47 5.78
N GLN A 101 -12.25 -1.81 4.50
CA GLN A 101 -13.37 -1.63 3.59
C GLN A 101 -14.32 -2.82 3.60
N LEU A 102 -15.62 -2.57 3.64
CA LEU A 102 -16.66 -3.58 3.56
C LEU A 102 -16.98 -3.96 2.10
N PHE A 103 -17.28 -5.24 1.90
CA PHE A 103 -17.57 -5.83 0.60
C PHE A 103 -18.93 -6.53 0.66
N ARG A 104 -20.01 -5.74 0.58
CA ARG A 104 -21.38 -6.29 0.69
C ARG A 104 -21.80 -7.15 -0.50
N ASP A 105 -21.13 -7.01 -1.63
CA ASP A 105 -21.38 -7.76 -2.85
C ASP A 105 -20.60 -9.08 -2.93
N ARG A 106 -19.83 -9.40 -1.89
CA ARG A 106 -19.02 -10.62 -1.80
C ARG A 106 -19.36 -11.38 -0.50
N PRO A 107 -20.16 -12.45 -0.58
CA PRO A 107 -20.52 -13.22 0.62
C PRO A 107 -19.30 -13.92 1.26
N ASP A 108 -18.25 -14.16 0.47
CA ASP A 108 -16.99 -14.80 0.87
C ASP A 108 -15.97 -13.85 1.51
N VAL A 109 -16.11 -12.54 1.32
CA VAL A 109 -15.19 -11.53 1.83
C VAL A 109 -16.00 -10.40 2.43
N LYS A 110 -16.10 -10.36 3.76
CA LYS A 110 -16.87 -9.30 4.45
C LYS A 110 -16.14 -7.96 4.42
N GLU A 111 -14.82 -8.01 4.57
CA GLU A 111 -14.00 -6.82 4.69
C GLU A 111 -12.58 -7.04 4.20
N MET A 112 -11.90 -5.97 3.83
CA MET A 112 -10.55 -6.01 3.28
C MET A 112 -9.73 -4.79 3.64
N CYS A 113 -8.42 -5.01 3.69
CA CYS A 113 -7.47 -3.94 3.97
C CYS A 113 -7.19 -3.09 2.73
N ALA A 114 -7.82 -1.92 2.61
CA ALA A 114 -7.59 -0.96 1.53
C ALA A 114 -6.46 0.01 1.86
N LEU A 115 -5.46 0.14 0.99
CA LEU A 115 -4.23 0.91 1.27
C LEU A 115 -4.17 2.27 0.57
N LYS A 116 -3.60 3.27 1.27
CA LYS A 116 -3.31 4.60 0.72
C LYS A 116 -1.87 4.67 0.24
N CYS A 117 -1.67 4.71 -1.08
CA CYS A 117 -0.36 4.77 -1.73
C CYS A 117 0.62 5.79 -1.10
N LYS A 118 0.13 7.01 -0.79
CA LYS A 118 0.94 8.10 -0.21
C LYS A 118 1.54 7.82 1.17
N GLN A 119 1.03 6.80 1.86
CA GLN A 119 1.45 6.38 3.20
C GLN A 119 2.45 5.21 3.15
N LEU A 120 2.81 4.78 1.93
CA LEU A 120 3.68 3.65 1.69
C LEU A 120 5.00 4.11 1.06
N LYS A 121 6.04 3.36 1.40
CA LYS A 121 7.35 3.39 0.78
C LYS A 121 7.56 2.07 0.05
N PHE A 122 8.03 2.14 -1.18
CA PHE A 122 8.21 0.99 -2.06
C PHE A 122 9.70 0.80 -2.33
N SER A 123 10.22 -0.38 -2.02
CA SER A 123 11.61 -0.74 -2.30
C SER A 123 11.66 -1.77 -3.41
N TYR A 124 12.48 -1.54 -4.41
CA TYR A 124 12.73 -2.42 -5.54
C TYR A 124 14.21 -2.77 -5.61
N ARG A 125 14.60 -3.66 -6.52
CA ARG A 125 15.98 -3.80 -6.97
C ARG A 125 16.10 -3.28 -8.40
N ASN A 126 17.19 -2.57 -8.70
CA ASN A 126 17.54 -2.24 -10.08
C ASN A 126 18.18 -3.47 -10.78
N LYS A 127 18.57 -3.30 -12.05
CA LYS A 127 19.23 -4.35 -12.84
C LYS A 127 20.55 -4.86 -12.25
N ASP A 128 21.22 -4.03 -11.45
CA ASP A 128 22.47 -4.37 -10.75
C ASP A 128 22.21 -5.01 -9.37
N GLY A 129 20.94 -5.19 -8.99
CA GLY A 129 20.53 -5.77 -7.71
C GLY A 129 20.50 -4.78 -6.54
N GLU A 130 20.84 -3.52 -6.74
CA GLU A 130 20.86 -2.48 -5.71
C GLU A 130 19.45 -2.02 -5.33
N PRO A 131 19.17 -1.79 -4.03
CA PRO A 131 17.86 -1.37 -3.57
C PRO A 131 17.54 0.07 -4.02
N GLN A 132 16.37 0.26 -4.62
CA GLN A 132 15.83 1.55 -5.03
C GLN A 132 14.53 1.84 -4.30
N VAL A 133 14.45 2.99 -3.64
CA VAL A 133 13.33 3.35 -2.77
C VAL A 133 12.54 4.52 -3.35
N PHE A 134 11.22 4.37 -3.38
CA PHE A 134 10.32 5.37 -3.93
C PHE A 134 9.11 5.61 -3.03
N ILE A 135 8.62 6.84 -3.05
CA ILE A 135 7.35 7.25 -2.46
C ILE A 135 6.49 7.81 -3.58
N PHE A 136 5.29 7.25 -3.73
CA PHE A 136 4.36 7.63 -4.78
C PHE A 136 3.14 8.35 -4.20
N LYS A 137 2.57 9.29 -4.96
CA LYS A 137 1.30 9.94 -4.56
C LYS A 137 0.08 9.13 -5.00
N LYS A 138 0.20 8.41 -6.11
CA LYS A 138 -0.87 7.67 -6.76
C LYS A 138 -0.41 6.25 -7.08
N TRP A 139 -1.33 5.30 -6.95
CA TRP A 139 -1.08 3.90 -7.29
C TRP A 139 -0.75 3.66 -8.77
N THR A 140 -1.28 4.51 -9.67
CA THR A 140 -1.00 4.45 -11.12
C THR A 140 0.47 4.64 -11.47
N ASP A 141 1.24 5.24 -10.57
CA ASP A 141 2.66 5.54 -10.78
C ASP A 141 3.57 4.41 -10.27
N VAL A 142 3.03 3.49 -9.46
CA VAL A 142 3.76 2.37 -8.87
C VAL A 142 3.98 1.30 -9.93
N LYS A 143 5.22 0.83 -10.09
CA LYS A 143 5.58 -0.19 -11.09
C LYS A 143 5.57 -1.57 -10.46
N PHE A 144 4.62 -2.41 -10.86
CA PHE A 144 4.49 -3.82 -10.48
C PHE A 144 3.43 -4.51 -11.32
N LYS A 145 3.44 -5.85 -11.31
CA LYS A 145 2.35 -6.66 -11.83
C LYS A 145 1.10 -6.47 -10.97
N VAL A 146 0.12 -5.74 -11.49
CA VAL A 146 -1.17 -5.54 -10.83
C VAL A 146 -2.05 -6.75 -11.11
N LEU A 147 -2.34 -7.54 -10.08
CA LEU A 147 -3.29 -8.63 -10.15
C LEU A 147 -4.66 -8.16 -9.67
N ASP A 148 -5.72 -8.61 -10.35
CA ASP A 148 -7.09 -8.35 -9.93
C ASP A 148 -7.40 -9.10 -8.63
N LEU A 149 -8.30 -8.54 -7.84
CA LEU A 149 -8.75 -9.14 -6.60
C LEU A 149 -9.50 -10.44 -6.86
N GLU A 150 -8.92 -11.56 -6.41
CA GLU A 150 -9.50 -12.89 -6.52
C GLU A 150 -10.39 -13.25 -5.31
N PRO A 151 -11.30 -14.23 -5.44
CA PRO A 151 -12.02 -14.81 -4.31
C PRO A 151 -11.11 -15.58 -3.38
N ILE A 152 -10.99 -15.10 -2.13
CA ILE A 152 -10.21 -15.74 -1.08
C ILE A 152 -10.90 -15.48 0.26
N ASN A 153 -11.00 -16.52 1.10
CA ASN A 153 -11.58 -16.44 2.43
C ASN A 153 -10.47 -16.08 3.43
N ILE A 154 -10.43 -14.83 3.90
CA ILE A 154 -9.43 -14.35 4.88
C ILE A 154 -10.18 -13.86 6.11
N ASP A 155 -9.81 -14.42 7.26
CA ASP A 155 -10.42 -14.06 8.52
C ASP A 155 -9.65 -12.90 9.20
N TYR A 156 -10.25 -11.71 9.18
CA TYR A 156 -9.71 -10.50 9.79
C TYR A 156 -10.05 -10.37 11.30
N THR A 157 -10.67 -11.39 11.92
CA THR A 157 -11.05 -11.36 13.35
C THR A 157 -9.88 -11.59 14.32
N LEU A 158 -8.74 -12.08 13.84
CA LEU A 158 -7.64 -12.56 14.69
C LEU A 158 -6.83 -11.49 15.44
N ASN A 159 -7.02 -10.19 15.20
CA ASN A 159 -6.23 -9.13 15.85
C ASN A 159 -6.91 -8.44 17.06
N ASN A 160 -8.04 -8.95 17.55
CA ASN A 160 -8.75 -8.37 18.71
C ASN A 160 -8.45 -9.06 20.06
N GLN A 161 -7.43 -9.91 20.14
CA GLN A 161 -7.03 -10.58 21.38
C GLN A 161 -5.56 -10.33 21.71
N GLN A 162 -5.26 -9.18 22.32
CA GLN A 162 -4.17 -9.00 23.30
C GLN A 162 -4.24 -7.63 23.96
#